data_AF-A0A502GFA6-F1
#
_entry.id   AF-A0A502GFA6-F1
#
_cell.length_a   1.000
_cell.length_b   1.000
_cell.length_c   1.000
_cell.angle_alpha   90.00
_cell.angle_beta   90.00
_cell.angle_gamma   90.00
#
_symmetry.space_group_name_H-M   'P 1'
#
loop_
_entity.id
_entity.type
_entity.pdbx_description
1 polymer ?
#
loop_
_entity_poly.entity_id
_entity_poly.type
_entity_poly.pdbx_seq_one_letter_code
_entity_poly.pdbx_strand_id
1 'polypeptide(L)' 'MTASILLRLKIKDTPNGVSAETLDRLTQHLELSKTDTIHMALVKLAEDYLPGYKQEQIQREIQRDIAENGYPQLALVK' A
#
# COMPACT_ATOMS: atom_id res chain seq x y z
N MET A 1 -9.14 13.59 6.31
CA MET A 1 -10.22 13.08 5.44
C MET A 1 -9.68 11.90 4.67
N THR A 2 -10.27 10.71 4.81
CA THR A 2 -9.87 9.52 4.04
C THR A 2 -10.37 9.70 2.61
N ALA A 3 -9.45 9.87 1.66
CA ALA A 3 -9.79 9.89 0.24
C ALA A 3 -10.08 8.46 -0.22
N SER A 4 -11.34 8.16 -0.55
CA SER A 4 -11.73 6.86 -1.09
C SER A 4 -11.38 6.79 -2.59
N ILE A 5 -10.51 5.87 -2.98
CA ILE A 5 -10.24 5.58 -4.40
C ILE A 5 -11.04 4.34 -4.85
N LEU A 6 -11.77 4.48 -5.95
CA LEU A 6 -12.36 3.33 -6.64
C LEU A 6 -11.33 2.71 -7.58
N LEU A 7 -10.75 1.58 -7.15
CA LEU A 7 -9.82 0.81 -7.98
C LEU A 7 -10.59 -0.17 -8.87
N ARG A 8 -10.53 0.03 -10.20
CA ARG A 8 -11.06 -0.91 -11.18
C ARG A 8 -9.96 -1.77 -11.76
N LEU A 9 -10.05 -3.07 -11.51
CA LEU A 9 -9.15 -4.07 -12.10
C LEU A 9 -9.42 -4.25 -13.60
N LYS A 10 -8.39 -4.63 -14.33
CA LYS A 10 -8.53 -4.92 -15.77
C LYS A 10 -9.14 -6.30 -15.96
N ILE A 11 -9.78 -6.52 -17.11
CA ILE A 11 -10.27 -7.86 -17.48
C ILE A 11 -9.07 -8.80 -17.71
N LYS A 12 -7.96 -8.26 -18.22
CA LYS A 12 -6.70 -8.96 -18.46
C LYS A 12 -5.53 -8.04 -18.11
N ASP A 13 -4.41 -8.62 -17.72
CA ASP A 13 -3.18 -7.89 -17.40
C ASP A 13 -2.67 -7.06 -18.59
N THR A 14 -2.20 -5.86 -18.28
CA THR A 14 -1.56 -4.91 -19.21
C THR A 14 -0.34 -4.27 -18.54
N PRO A 15 0.51 -3.54 -19.29
CA PRO A 15 1.69 -2.89 -18.69
C PRO A 15 1.38 -1.96 -17.50
N ASN A 16 0.17 -1.40 -17.45
CA ASN A 16 -0.22 -0.40 -16.43
C ASN A 16 -1.42 -0.87 -15.58
N GLY A 17 -1.71 -2.17 -15.52
CA GLY A 17 -2.82 -2.66 -14.71
C GLY A 17 -2.93 -4.17 -14.70
N VAL A 18 -3.45 -4.70 -13.59
CA VAL A 18 -3.60 -6.13 -13.37
C VAL A 18 -5.06 -6.53 -13.31
N SER A 19 -5.30 -7.79 -13.60
CA SER A 19 -6.59 -8.47 -13.47
C SER A 19 -6.87 -8.88 -12.03
N ALA A 20 -8.13 -9.26 -11.79
CA ALA A 20 -8.54 -9.82 -10.50
C ALA A 20 -7.78 -11.11 -10.17
N GLU A 21 -7.58 -11.99 -11.15
CA GLU A 21 -6.83 -13.24 -10.97
C GLU A 21 -5.39 -12.97 -10.51
N THR A 22 -4.71 -12.02 -11.15
CA THR A 22 -3.34 -11.67 -10.78
C THR A 22 -3.26 -11.06 -9.37
N LEU A 23 -4.21 -10.18 -9.02
CA LEU A 23 -4.28 -9.66 -7.65
C LEU A 23 -4.52 -10.78 -6.63
N ASP A 24 -5.44 -11.71 -6.90
CA ASP A 24 -5.73 -12.82 -6.01
C ASP A 24 -4.49 -13.72 -5.82
N ARG A 25 -3.77 -14.03 -6.90
CA ARG A 25 -2.51 -14.79 -6.82
C ARG A 25 -1.44 -14.06 -6.01
N LEU A 26 -1.33 -12.74 -6.14
CA LEU A 26 -0.41 -11.93 -5.33
C LEU A 26 -0.79 -11.98 -3.85
N THR A 27 -2.08 -11.82 -3.53
CA THR A 27 -2.55 -11.87 -2.14
C THR A 27 -2.26 -13.22 -1.48
N GLN A 28 -2.43 -14.32 -2.22
CA GLN A 28 -2.12 -15.67 -1.74
C GLN A 28 -0.62 -15.89 -1.56
N HIS A 29 0.19 -15.41 -2.50
CA HIS A 29 1.64 -15.60 -2.46
C HIS A 29 2.30 -14.78 -1.34
N LEU A 30 1.77 -13.60 -1.05
CA LEU A 30 2.30 -12.69 -0.03
C LEU A 30 1.65 -12.88 1.34
N GLU A 31 0.57 -13.68 1.42
CA GLU A 31 -0.24 -13.85 2.63
C GLU A 31 -0.81 -12.52 3.16
N LEU A 32 -1.18 -11.61 2.25
CA LEU A 32 -1.69 -10.28 2.56
C LEU A 32 -3.14 -10.10 2.13
N SER A 33 -3.85 -9.15 2.75
CA SER A 33 -5.15 -8.72 2.24
C SER A 33 -5.01 -8.02 0.88
N LYS A 34 -6.11 -7.92 0.12
CA LYS A 34 -6.14 -7.15 -1.14
C LYS A 34 -5.72 -5.70 -0.92
N THR A 35 -6.21 -5.10 0.14
CA THR A 35 -5.90 -3.73 0.53
C THR A 35 -4.41 -3.57 0.81
N ASP A 36 -3.82 -4.43 1.62
CA ASP A 36 -2.39 -4.36 1.96
C ASP A 36 -1.50 -4.65 0.75
N THR A 37 -1.91 -5.59 -0.11
CA THR A 37 -1.23 -5.88 -1.37
C THR A 37 -1.22 -4.66 -2.30
N ILE A 38 -2.36 -3.95 -2.41
CA ILE A 38 -2.47 -2.71 -3.20
C ILE A 38 -1.60 -1.60 -2.58
N HIS A 39 -1.63 -1.42 -1.27
CA HIS A 39 -0.78 -0.45 -0.59
C HIS A 39 0.69 -0.75 -0.81
N MET A 40 1.12 -2.00 -0.65
CA MET A 40 2.50 -2.42 -0.91
C MET A 40 2.92 -2.14 -2.36
N ALA A 41 2.05 -2.42 -3.34
CA ALA A 41 2.33 -2.11 -4.74
C ALA A 41 2.51 -0.60 -4.98
N LEU A 42 1.70 0.24 -4.34
CA LEU A 42 1.83 1.70 -4.42
C LEU A 42 3.11 2.20 -3.75
N VAL A 43 3.52 1.60 -2.62
CA VAL A 43 4.79 1.91 -1.95
C VAL A 43 5.96 1.62 -2.89
N LYS A 44 6.00 0.43 -3.51
CA LYS A 44 7.06 0.08 -4.46
C LYS A 44 7.09 1.03 -5.65
N LEU A 45 5.93 1.39 -6.19
CA LEU A 45 5.84 2.35 -7.29
C LEU A 45 6.33 3.75 -6.85
N ALA A 46 6.04 4.17 -5.62
CA ALA A 46 6.52 5.42 -5.09
C ALA A 46 8.05 5.42 -4.91
N GLU A 47 8.63 4.32 -4.44
CA GLU A 47 10.09 4.14 -4.33
C GLU A 47 10.79 4.28 -5.69
N ASP A 48 10.17 3.75 -6.76
CA ASP A 48 10.74 3.79 -8.10
C ASP A 48 10.64 5.17 -8.78
N TYR A 49 9.59 5.95 -8.48
CA TYR A 49 9.25 7.14 -9.27
C TYR A 49 9.21 8.47 -8.52
N LEU A 50 9.12 8.48 -7.18
CA LEU A 50 9.00 9.72 -6.40
C LEU A 50 10.34 10.09 -5.74
N PRO A 51 10.99 11.19 -6.16
CA PRO A 51 12.23 11.66 -5.54
C PRO A 51 12.03 11.96 -4.06
N GLY A 52 12.81 11.32 -3.18
CA GLY A 52 12.72 11.54 -1.75
C GLY A 52 11.63 10.74 -1.04
N TYR A 53 10.99 9.77 -1.69
CA TYR A 53 10.19 8.76 -0.99
C TYR A 53 11.14 7.79 -0.25
N LYS A 54 11.64 8.21 0.92
CA LYS A 54 12.43 7.35 1.81
C LYS A 54 11.52 6.75 2.87
N GLN A 55 11.57 5.43 3.02
CA GLN A 55 10.94 4.69 4.14
C GLN A 55 11.23 5.35 5.49
N GLU A 56 12.43 5.89 5.68
CA GLU A 56 12.83 6.63 6.88
C GLU A 56 11.99 7.88 7.17
N GLN A 57 11.60 8.63 6.13
CA GLN A 57 10.77 9.83 6.26
C GLN A 57 9.35 9.44 6.65
N ILE A 58 8.82 8.39 6.02
CA ILE A 58 7.49 7.83 6.33
C ILE A 58 7.45 7.31 7.76
N GLN A 59 8.47 6.58 8.21
CA GLN A 59 8.55 6.08 9.59
C GLN A 59 8.64 7.23 10.61
N ARG A 60 9.38 8.30 10.29
CA ARG A 60 9.42 9.51 11.13
C ARG A 60 8.07 10.22 11.21
N GLU A 61 7.35 10.29 10.09
CA GLU A 61 6.05 10.94 10.00
C GLU A 61 4.97 10.11 10.71
N ILE A 62 4.95 8.79 10.52
CA ILE A 62 4.11 7.85 11.27
C ILE A 62 4.40 7.95 12.77
N GLN A 63 5.68 7.97 13.17
CA GLN A 63 6.05 8.06 14.58
C GLN A 63 5.63 9.40 15.21
N ARG A 64 5.69 10.49 14.43
CA ARG A 64 5.19 11.81 14.82
C ARG A 64 3.67 11.80 14.97
N ASP A 65 2.95 11.24 13.99
CA ASP A 65 1.49 11.15 14.03
C ASP A 65 0.99 10.27 15.18
N ILE A 66 1.69 9.18 15.50
CA ILE A 66 1.38 8.36 16.69
C ILE A 66 1.60 9.16 17.97
N ALA A 67 2.66 9.96 18.06
CA ALA A 67 2.95 10.78 19.24
C ALA A 67 1.97 11.96 19.41
N GLU A 68 1.51 12.56 18.32
CA GLU A 68 0.63 13.73 18.32
C GLU A 68 -0.85 13.37 18.36
N ASN A 69 -1.26 12.30 17.66
CA ASN A 69 -2.68 11.96 17.44
C ASN A 69 -3.07 10.56 17.97
N GLY A 70 -2.11 9.78 18.49
CA GLY A 70 -2.39 8.55 19.22
C GLY A 70 -3.13 7.49 18.40
N TYR A 71 -2.62 7.10 17.23
CA TYR A 71 -3.24 6.06 16.40
C TYR A 71 -2.89 4.63 16.89
N PRO A 72 -3.84 3.87 17.47
CA PRO A 72 -3.56 2.55 18.04
C PRO A 72 -3.50 1.43 16.99
N GLN A 73 -3.97 1.66 15.76
CA GLN A 73 -4.16 0.59 14.77
C GLN A 73 -2.89 0.12 14.04
N LEU A 74 -1.78 0.84 14.12
CA LEU A 74 -0.51 0.44 13.49
C LEU A 74 0.42 -0.36 14.43
N ALA A 75 0.04 -0.51 15.71
CA ALA A 75 0.80 -1.27 16.72
C ALA A 75 0.59 -2.80 16.65
N LEU A 76 -0.16 -3.29 15.65
CA LEU A 76 -0.63 -4.69 15.56
C LEU A 76 -0.13 -5.44 14.33
N VAL A 77 1.05 -5.11 13.81
CA VAL A 77 1.78 -6.03 12.92
C VAL A 77 2.94 -6.61 13.72
N LYS A 78 2.65 -7.68 14.48
CA LYS A 78 3.65 -8.58 15.07
C LYS A 78 4.01 -9.65 14.06
#